data_AF-A0A183J2J0-F1
#
_entry.id   AF-A0A183J2J0-F1
#
_cell.length_a   1.000
_cell.length_b   1.000
_cell.length_c   1.000
_cell.angle_alpha   90.00
_cell.angle_beta   90.00
_cell.angle_gamma   90.00
#
_symmetry.space_group_name_H-M   'P 1'
#
loop_
_entity.id
_entity.type
_entity.pdbx_description
1 polymer ?
#
loop_
_entity_poly.entity_id
_entity_poly.type
_entity_poly.pdbx_seq_one_letter_code
_entity_poly.pdbx_strand_id
1 'polypeptide(L)'
;MGFHKRFVGLTRLEMVRNSDIRKSLGIQPLHLQIEKSQLQWLGHVLRMPAERKDKQLFLANPTGRRPRGRRRLSWCKHVVGVCSRLDLSFAEAHTLAQDRERWKYCLTRLPPRPERRSGDGR
;
A
#
# COMPACT_ATOMS: atom_id res chain seq x y z
N MET A 1 9.84 16.69 -10.15
CA MET A 1 8.40 17.04 -10.24
C MET A 1 8.03 18.07 -9.16
N GLY A 2 7.74 19.31 -9.55
CA GLY A 2 7.51 20.46 -8.66
C GLY A 2 6.08 21.03 -8.68
N PHE A 3 5.09 20.25 -9.11
CA PHE A 3 3.69 20.71 -9.25
C PHE A 3 3.12 21.30 -7.97
N HIS A 4 3.19 20.58 -6.83
CA HIS A 4 2.68 21.09 -5.55
C HIS A 4 3.38 22.38 -5.11
N LYS A 5 4.68 22.52 -5.40
CA LYS A 5 5.43 23.74 -5.10
C LYS A 5 4.89 24.92 -5.89
N ARG A 6 4.76 24.76 -7.21
CA ARG A 6 4.21 25.79 -8.10
C ARG A 6 2.79 26.19 -7.71
N PHE A 7 1.95 25.22 -7.34
CA PHE A 7 0.57 25.47 -6.91
C PHE A 7 0.49 26.35 -5.64
N VAL A 8 1.40 26.15 -4.68
CA VAL A 8 1.46 26.92 -3.43
C VAL A 8 2.31 28.20 -3.57
N GLY A 9 2.86 28.48 -4.75
CA GLY A 9 3.77 29.62 -4.96
C GLY A 9 5.18 29.41 -4.40
N LEU A 10 5.51 28.20 -3.97
CA LEU A 10 6.82 27.86 -3.41
C LEU A 10 7.84 27.59 -4.51
N THR A 11 9.08 28.00 -4.28
CA THR A 11 10.20 27.75 -5.18
C THR A 11 11.03 26.55 -4.70
N ARG A 12 12.03 26.15 -5.51
CA ARG A 12 12.99 25.12 -5.06
C ARG A 12 13.93 25.64 -3.97
N LEU A 13 14.18 26.96 -3.92
CA LEU A 13 15.13 27.61 -3.01
C LEU A 13 14.69 27.55 -1.55
N GLU A 14 13.38 27.52 -1.30
CA GLU A 14 12.85 27.45 0.07
C GLU A 14 13.04 26.06 0.70
N MET A 15 13.53 25.07 -0.07
CA MET A 15 13.86 23.72 0.41
C MET A 15 12.75 22.98 1.19
N VAL A 16 11.50 23.47 1.12
CA VAL A 16 10.35 22.83 1.75
C VAL A 16 10.13 21.44 1.15
N ARG A 17 9.92 20.44 2.01
CA ARG A 17 9.71 19.07 1.55
C ARG A 17 8.31 18.92 0.95
N ASN A 18 8.20 18.07 -0.07
CA ASN A 18 6.90 17.78 -0.67
C ASN A 18 5.91 17.12 0.31
N SER A 19 6.39 16.50 1.39
CA SER A 19 5.53 15.96 2.44
C SER A 19 4.88 17.05 3.28
N ASP A 20 5.63 18.08 3.64
CA ASP A 20 5.12 19.23 4.39
C ASP A 20 4.09 20.01 3.57
N ILE A 21 4.33 20.18 2.26
CA ILE A 21 3.37 20.81 1.34
C ILE A 21 2.07 19.99 1.23
N ARG A 22 2.16 18.66 1.18
CA ARG A 22 0.94 17.83 1.15
C ARG A 22 0.17 17.93 2.47
N LYS A 23 0.87 17.98 3.60
CA LYS A 23 0.26 18.16 4.92
C LYS A 23 -0.46 19.51 5.01
N SER A 24 0.16 20.60 4.55
CA SER A 24 -0.48 21.93 4.58
C SER A 24 -1.71 22.01 3.68
N LEU A 25 -1.71 21.28 2.57
CA LEU A 25 -2.85 21.18 1.66
C LEU A 25 -3.91 20.14 2.08
N GLY A 26 -3.69 19.39 3.16
CA GLY A 26 -4.58 18.28 3.57
C GLY A 26 -4.63 17.12 2.56
N ILE A 27 -3.66 17.02 1.64
CA ILE A 27 -3.63 16.01 0.58
C ILE A 27 -3.03 14.71 1.11
N GLN A 28 -3.77 13.61 0.99
CA GLN A 28 -3.24 12.28 1.30
C GLN A 28 -2.16 11.86 0.30
N PRO A 29 -1.11 11.14 0.74
CA PRO A 29 -0.11 10.62 -0.18
C PRO A 29 -0.72 9.63 -1.19
N LEU A 30 -0.36 9.76 -2.47
CA LEU A 30 -0.84 8.87 -3.54
C LEU A 30 -0.56 7.38 -3.24
N HIS A 31 0.59 7.08 -2.63
CA HIS A 31 0.94 5.70 -2.28
C HIS A 31 -0.08 5.08 -1.31
N LEU A 32 -0.64 5.87 -0.39
CA LEU A 32 -1.64 5.42 0.56
C LEU A 32 -2.94 5.05 -0.16
N GLN A 33 -3.35 5.84 -1.16
CA GLN A 33 -4.52 5.56 -1.99
C GLN A 33 -4.33 4.27 -2.80
N ILE A 34 -3.15 4.09 -3.41
CA ILE A 34 -2.82 2.87 -4.16
C ILE A 34 -2.89 1.63 -3.25
N GLU A 35 -2.30 1.70 -2.05
CA GLU A 35 -2.32 0.58 -1.10
C GLU A 35 -3.74 0.27 -0.60
N LYS A 36 -4.59 1.29 -0.37
CA LYS A 36 -6.01 1.08 -0.07
C LYS A 36 -6.71 0.31 -1.19
N SER A 37 -6.51 0.70 -2.45
CA SER A 37 -7.11 -0.01 -3.60
C SER A 37 -6.60 -1.44 -3.74
N GLN A 38 -5.32 -1.69 -3.47
CA GLN A 38 -4.75 -3.04 -3.44
C GLN A 38 -5.40 -3.92 -2.36
N LEU A 39 -5.63 -3.37 -1.16
CA LEU A 39 -6.32 -4.09 -0.09
C LEU A 39 -7.82 -4.27 -0.39
N GLN A 40 -8.48 -3.34 -1.08
CA GLN A 40 -9.85 -3.55 -1.55
C GLN A 40 -9.93 -4.77 -2.49
N TRP A 41 -9.01 -4.86 -3.45
CA TRP A 41 -8.90 -6.01 -4.34
C TRP A 41 -8.58 -7.29 -3.58
N LEU A 42 -7.65 -7.24 -2.61
CA LEU A 42 -7.33 -8.39 -1.77
C LEU A 42 -8.58 -8.91 -1.06
N GLY A 43 -9.34 -8.04 -0.39
CA GLY A 43 -10.56 -8.45 0.29
C GLY A 43 -11.59 -9.06 -0.67
N HIS A 44 -11.66 -8.55 -1.90
CA HIS A 44 -12.51 -9.16 -2.93
C HIS A 44 -12.05 -10.58 -3.28
N VAL A 45 -10.75 -10.80 -3.51
CA VAL A 45 -10.17 -12.12 -3.78
C VAL A 45 -10.36 -13.09 -2.62
N LEU A 46 -10.17 -12.65 -1.37
CA LEU A 46 -10.33 -13.49 -0.19
C LEU A 46 -11.78 -13.99 -0.01
N ARG A 47 -12.77 -13.17 -0.39
CA ARG A 47 -14.19 -13.54 -0.40
C ARG A 47 -14.61 -14.40 -1.59
N MET A 48 -13.80 -14.53 -2.63
CA MET A 48 -14.15 -15.38 -3.77
C MET A 48 -14.23 -16.86 -3.39
N PRO A 49 -15.09 -17.64 -4.07
CA PRO A 49 -15.05 -19.11 -4.02
C PRO A 49 -13.67 -19.65 -4.43
N ALA A 50 -13.32 -20.85 -3.95
CA ALA A 50 -11.99 -21.46 -4.16
C ALA A 50 -11.74 -21.88 -5.62
N GLU A 51 -12.80 -22.04 -6.40
CA GLU A 51 -12.78 -22.44 -7.81
C GLU A 51 -12.37 -21.27 -8.73
N ARG A 52 -12.41 -20.04 -8.22
CA ARG A 52 -12.04 -18.84 -9.00
C ARG A 52 -10.53 -18.83 -9.27
N LYS A 53 -10.17 -18.77 -10.56
CA LYS A 53 -8.78 -18.68 -11.03
C LYS A 53 -7.99 -17.54 -10.35
N ASP A 54 -8.63 -16.41 -10.11
CA ASP A 54 -8.01 -15.25 -9.46
C ASP A 54 -7.52 -15.60 -8.04
N LYS A 55 -8.35 -16.31 -7.26
CA LYS A 55 -8.02 -16.77 -5.91
C LYS A 55 -6.96 -17.88 -5.94
N GLN A 56 -7.10 -18.85 -6.84
CA GLN A 56 -6.12 -19.92 -7.02
C GLN A 56 -4.74 -19.35 -7.38
N LEU A 57 -4.68 -18.42 -8.34
CA LEU A 57 -3.44 -17.78 -8.77
C LEU A 57 -2.81 -16.94 -7.65
N PHE A 58 -3.63 -16.24 -6.87
CA PHE A 58 -3.14 -15.44 -5.76
C PHE A 58 -2.54 -16.30 -4.63
N LEU A 59 -3.18 -17.42 -4.31
CA LEU A 59 -2.72 -18.38 -3.30
C LEU A 59 -1.62 -19.31 -3.80
N ALA A 60 -1.43 -19.42 -5.12
CA ALA A 60 -0.37 -20.23 -5.69
C ALA A 60 1.01 -19.77 -5.17
N ASN A 61 1.77 -20.71 -4.64
CA ASN A 61 3.14 -20.48 -4.19
C ASN A 61 4.12 -21.13 -5.18
N PRO A 62 4.46 -20.46 -6.31
CA PRO A 62 5.34 -21.05 -7.31
C PRO A 62 6.72 -21.30 -6.69
N THR A 63 7.11 -22.57 -6.65
CA THR A 63 8.42 -23.02 -6.19
C THR A 63 9.48 -22.77 -7.26
N GLY A 64 10.65 -22.27 -6.86
CA GLY A 64 11.80 -22.06 -7.75
C GLY A 64 12.41 -20.67 -7.68
N ARG A 65 13.56 -20.51 -8.35
CA ARG A 65 14.30 -19.25 -8.40
C ARG A 65 13.68 -18.32 -9.44
N ARG A 66 13.38 -17.07 -9.04
CA ARG A 66 12.87 -16.06 -9.99
C ARG A 66 13.98 -15.65 -10.98
N PRO A 67 13.66 -15.48 -12.28
CA PRO A 67 14.61 -14.99 -13.28
C PRO A 67 15.24 -13.65 -12.88
N ARG A 68 16.47 -13.42 -13.35
CA ARG A 68 17.14 -12.12 -13.24
C ARG A 68 16.28 -11.04 -13.93
N GLY A 69 16.24 -9.83 -13.35
CA GLY A 69 15.44 -8.71 -13.84
C GLY A 69 13.99 -8.66 -13.32
N ARG A 70 13.43 -9.76 -12.80
CA ARG A 70 12.08 -9.72 -12.20
C ARG A 70 12.10 -9.04 -10.84
N ARG A 71 11.05 -8.26 -10.53
CA ARG A 71 10.92 -7.59 -9.23
C ARG A 71 11.05 -8.59 -8.08
N ARG A 72 11.91 -8.27 -7.11
CA ARG A 72 12.22 -9.13 -5.95
C ARG A 72 10.97 -9.38 -5.08
N LEU A 73 10.14 -8.36 -4.92
CA LEU A 73 8.89 -8.42 -4.15
C LEU A 73 7.75 -8.89 -5.06
N SER A 74 7.11 -10.01 -4.73
CA SER A 74 5.84 -10.39 -5.38
C SER A 74 4.70 -9.55 -4.84
N TRP A 75 3.63 -9.45 -5.62
CA TRP A 75 2.40 -8.80 -5.20
C TRP A 75 1.88 -9.35 -3.87
N CYS A 76 1.83 -10.67 -3.68
CA CYS A 76 1.41 -11.28 -2.40
C CYS A 76 2.30 -10.84 -1.23
N LYS A 77 3.63 -10.86 -1.39
CA LYS A 77 4.56 -10.39 -0.35
C LYS A 77 4.39 -8.90 -0.07
N HIS A 78 4.11 -8.10 -1.10
CA HIS A 78 3.86 -6.67 -0.93
C HIS A 78 2.60 -6.43 -0.10
N VAL A 79 1.49 -7.06 -0.46
CA VAL A 79 0.19 -6.86 0.20
C VAL A 79 0.16 -7.43 1.61
N VAL A 80 0.84 -8.56 1.87
CA VAL A 80 1.07 -9.04 3.24
C VAL A 80 1.82 -7.99 4.05
N GLY A 81 2.87 -7.37 3.50
CA GLY A 81 3.57 -6.28 4.18
C GLY A 81 2.71 -5.03 4.41
N VAL A 82 1.71 -4.76 3.56
CA VAL A 82 0.73 -3.69 3.79
C VAL A 82 -0.24 -4.08 4.92
N CYS A 83 -0.71 -5.34 4.96
CA CYS A 83 -1.56 -5.87 6.05
C CYS A 83 -0.84 -5.82 7.40
N SER A 84 0.46 -6.09 7.44
CA SER A 84 1.25 -5.98 8.67
C SER A 84 1.30 -4.56 9.24
N ARG A 85 1.07 -3.50 8.43
CA ARG A 85 0.93 -2.13 8.97
C ARG A 85 -0.41 -1.86 9.64
N LEU A 86 -1.37 -2.75 9.46
CA LEU A 86 -2.66 -2.77 10.15
C LEU A 86 -2.64 -3.76 11.32
N ASP A 87 -1.45 -4.29 11.67
CA ASP A 87 -1.28 -5.35 12.67
C ASP A 87 -2.11 -6.59 12.35
N LEU A 88 -2.30 -6.88 11.06
CA LEU A 88 -3.01 -8.06 10.58
C LEU A 88 -2.03 -9.08 10.00
N SER A 89 -2.09 -10.30 10.53
CA SER A 89 -1.60 -11.48 9.83
C SER A 89 -2.45 -11.76 8.58
N PHE A 90 -1.93 -12.56 7.66
CA PHE A 90 -2.68 -12.95 6.47
C PHE A 90 -3.95 -13.76 6.81
N ALA A 91 -3.89 -14.59 7.85
CA ALA A 91 -5.04 -15.36 8.32
C ALA A 91 -6.13 -14.47 8.92
N GLU A 92 -5.75 -13.50 9.77
CA GLU A 92 -6.70 -12.51 10.31
C GLU A 92 -7.29 -11.64 9.21
N ALA A 93 -6.50 -11.23 8.22
CA ALA A 93 -7.00 -10.52 7.05
C ALA A 93 -8.02 -11.36 6.26
N HIS A 94 -7.81 -12.67 6.12
CA HIS A 94 -8.77 -13.57 5.49
C HIS A 94 -10.11 -13.62 6.25
N THR A 95 -10.07 -13.75 7.57
CA THR A 95 -11.27 -13.77 8.43
C THR A 95 -11.98 -12.42 8.42
N LEU A 96 -11.24 -11.33 8.61
CA LEU A 96 -11.77 -9.96 8.63
C LEU A 96 -12.38 -9.56 7.29
N ALA A 97 -11.79 -10.01 6.18
CA ALA A 97 -12.29 -9.72 4.83
C ALA A 97 -13.69 -10.30 4.56
N GLN A 98 -14.14 -11.32 5.31
CA GLN A 98 -15.50 -11.87 5.14
C GLN A 98 -16.57 -10.86 5.55
N ASP A 99 -16.30 -10.06 6.59
CA ASP A 99 -17.14 -8.93 6.97
C ASP A 99 -16.77 -7.70 6.14
N ARG A 100 -17.65 -7.34 5.19
CA ARG A 100 -17.41 -6.25 4.24
C ARG A 100 -17.29 -4.88 4.92
N GLU A 101 -18.06 -4.64 5.98
CA GLU A 101 -18.06 -3.35 6.68
C GLU A 101 -16.84 -3.23 7.59
N ARG A 102 -16.50 -4.29 8.34
CA ARG A 102 -15.24 -4.32 9.10
C ARG A 102 -14.02 -4.21 8.20
N TRP A 103 -14.03 -4.86 7.03
CA TRP A 103 -12.96 -4.71 6.05
C TRP A 103 -12.81 -3.27 5.58
N LYS A 104 -13.89 -2.63 5.10
CA LYS A 104 -13.87 -1.22 4.69
C LYS A 104 -13.36 -0.31 5.80
N TYR A 105 -13.87 -0.47 7.02
CA TYR A 105 -13.45 0.31 8.18
C TYR A 105 -11.96 0.13 8.46
N CYS A 106 -11.44 -1.09 8.41
CA CYS A 106 -10.00 -1.36 8.54
C CYS A 106 -9.17 -0.57 7.51
N LEU A 107 -9.60 -0.54 6.24
CA LEU A 107 -8.88 0.20 5.19
C LEU A 107 -8.84 1.71 5.42
N THR A 108 -9.84 2.29 6.09
CA THR A 108 -9.82 3.72 6.42
C THR A 108 -8.69 4.06 7.40
N ARG A 109 -8.33 3.10 8.26
CA ARG A 109 -7.31 3.23 9.32
C ARG A 109 -5.89 2.90 8.84
N LEU A 110 -5.69 2.55 7.57
CA LEU A 110 -4.36 2.26 7.04
C LEU A 110 -3.43 3.48 7.22
N PRO A 111 -2.34 3.36 8.01
CA PRO A 111 -1.41 4.46 8.17
C PRO A 111 -0.63 4.70 6.87
N PRO A 112 -0.24 5.94 6.55
CA PRO A 112 0.68 6.21 5.45
C PRO A 112 2.02 5.52 5.68
N ARG A 113 2.76 5.24 4.60
CA ARG A 113 4.07 4.63 4.71
C ARG A 113 5.01 5.58 5.49
N PRO A 114 5.78 5.09 6.48
CA PRO A 114 6.77 5.93 7.13
C PRO A 114 7.76 6.44 6.10
N GLU A 115 8.04 7.74 6.14
CA GLU A 115 9.04 8.34 5.26
C GLU A 115 10.39 7.71 5.58
N ARG A 116 11.11 7.28 4.53
CA ARG A 116 12.53 7.01 4.69
C ARG A 116 13.15 8.35 5.04
N ARG A 117 13.60 8.52 6.29
CA ARG A 117 14.52 9.60 6.62
C ARG A 117 15.70 9.41 5.67
N SER A 118 15.82 10.28 4.66
CA SER A 118 17.09 10.45 3.98
C SER A 118 18.11 10.65 5.09
N GLY A 119 19.16 9.82 5.10
CA GLY A 119 20.18 9.83 6.13
C GLY A 119 20.54 11.26 6.48
N ASP A 120 20.57 11.51 7.78
CA ASP A 120 21.15 12.71 8.36
C ASP A 120 22.50 12.91 7.69
N GLY A 121 22.63 13.99 6.91
CA GLY A 121 23.85 14.31 6.21
C GLY A 121 24.90 14.68 7.24
N ARG A 122 25.74 13.70 7.59
CA ARG A 122 27.14 13.94 7.92
C ARG A 122 27.97 13.52 6.72
#